data_AF-A0A377ZQK7-F1
#
_entry.id   AF-A0A377ZQK7-F1
#
_cell.length_a   1.000
_cell.length_b   1.000
_cell.length_c   1.000
_cell.angle_alpha   90.00
_cell.angle_beta   90.00
_cell.angle_gamma   90.00
#
_symmetry.space_group_name_H-M   'P 1'
#
loop_
_entity.id
_entity.type
_entity.pdbx_description
1 polymer ?
#
loop_
_entity_poly.entity_id
_entity_poly.type
_entity_poly.pdbx_seq_one_letter_code
_entity_poly.pdbx_strand_id
1 'polypeptide(L)'
;MDLAALRTQQQQLAASVERADRLDRDPPALIGGADVGFEQEGEVTRAAMVLLTWPELELVEYQVARVATSMPYIPRLSLVSRNACAAGGVGAAFAKTGPALR
;
A
#
# COMPACT_ATOMS: atom_id res chain seq x y z
N MET A 1 17.71 13.53 -3.58
CA MET A 1 17.25 12.14 -3.44
C MET A 1 18.34 11.21 -3.92
N ASP A 2 18.76 10.24 -3.12
CA ASP A 2 19.84 9.31 -3.45
C ASP A 2 19.29 8.00 -4.05
N LEU A 3 19.45 7.84 -5.36
CA LEU A 3 18.96 6.65 -6.08
C LEU A 3 19.77 5.39 -5.77
N ALA A 4 21.04 5.51 -5.38
CA ALA A 4 21.88 4.37 -5.05
C ALA A 4 21.42 3.76 -3.71
N ALA A 5 21.21 4.59 -2.69
CA ALA A 5 20.66 4.15 -1.42
C ALA A 5 19.29 3.46 -1.57
N LEU A 6 18.40 4.00 -2.41
CA LEU A 6 17.08 3.39 -2.67
C LEU A 6 17.20 2.01 -3.34
N ARG A 7 18.16 1.82 -4.25
CA ARG A 7 18.42 0.50 -4.86
C ARG A 7 18.98 -0.49 -3.86
N THR A 8 19.91 -0.07 -3.00
CA THR A 8 20.43 -0.91 -1.93
C THR A 8 19.31 -1.36 -0.99
N GLN A 9 18.41 -0.45 -0.62
CA GLN A 9 17.25 -0.78 0.20
C GLN A 9 16.31 -1.78 -0.50
N GLN A 10 16.07 -1.62 -1.81
CA GLN A 10 15.30 -2.61 -2.58
C GLN A 10 15.94 -3.99 -2.55
N GLN A 11 17.26 -4.08 -2.73
CA GLN A 11 17.98 -5.35 -2.73
C GLN A 11 17.91 -6.03 -1.36
N GLN A 12 18.04 -5.26 -0.28
CA GLN A 12 17.89 -5.77 1.10
C GLN A 12 16.48 -6.31 1.35
N LEU A 13 15.43 -5.58 0.96
CA LEU A 13 14.04 -6.02 1.13
C LEU A 13 13.66 -7.18 0.20
N ALA A 14 14.24 -7.25 -1.00
CA ALA A 14 14.03 -8.37 -1.90
C ALA A 14 14.53 -9.70 -1.29
N ALA A 15 15.59 -9.65 -0.47
CA ALA A 15 16.09 -10.82 0.24
C ALA A 15 15.14 -11.33 1.34
N SER A 16 14.20 -10.52 1.82
CA SER A 16 13.19 -10.92 2.80
C SER A 16 11.87 -11.43 2.19
N VAL A 17 11.79 -11.58 0.87
CA VAL A 17 10.58 -12.08 0.20
C VAL A 17 10.44 -13.60 0.43
N GLU A 18 9.39 -13.99 1.13
CA GLU A 18 8.96 -15.38 1.25
C GLU A 18 8.09 -15.76 0.04
N ARG A 19 8.42 -16.90 -0.59
CA ARG A 19 7.76 -17.40 -1.81
C ARG A 19 6.86 -18.62 -1.56
N ALA A 20 6.73 -19.02 -0.30
CA ALA A 20 5.87 -20.12 0.12
C ALA A 20 4.62 -19.57 0.78
N ASP A 21 3.47 -20.18 0.50
CA ASP A 21 2.21 -19.78 1.11
C ASP A 21 2.21 -20.15 2.60
N ARG A 22 1.86 -19.17 3.43
CA ARG A 22 1.73 -19.31 4.90
C ARG A 22 0.43 -18.69 5.37
N LEU A 23 -0.66 -19.14 4.75
CA LEU A 23 -2.00 -18.71 5.11
C LEU A 23 -2.49 -19.54 6.30
N ASP A 24 -2.96 -18.87 7.36
CA ASP A 24 -3.62 -19.55 8.48
C ASP A 24 -4.94 -20.21 8.05
N ARG A 25 -5.53 -19.73 6.96
CA ARG A 25 -6.76 -20.25 6.35
C ARG A 25 -6.66 -20.26 4.83
N ASP A 26 -7.00 -21.39 4.24
CA ASP A 26 -7.13 -21.56 2.79
C ASP A 26 -8.48 -22.26 2.47
N PRO A 27 -9.43 -21.60 1.77
CA PRO A 27 -9.34 -20.27 1.19
C PRO A 27 -9.44 -19.13 2.24
N PRO A 28 -8.91 -17.94 1.96
CA PRO A 28 -9.06 -16.79 2.83
C PRO A 28 -10.53 -16.35 2.91
N ALA A 29 -10.92 -15.75 4.04
CA ALA A 29 -12.27 -15.18 4.19
C ALA A 29 -12.42 -13.77 3.59
N LEU A 30 -11.28 -13.07 3.47
CA LEU A 30 -11.21 -11.67 3.08
C LEU A 30 -10.05 -11.46 2.12
N ILE A 31 -10.22 -10.56 1.15
CA ILE A 31 -9.19 -10.12 0.23
C ILE A 31 -9.06 -8.61 0.30
N GLY A 32 -7.82 -8.15 0.49
CA GLY A 32 -7.47 -6.72 0.46
C GLY A 32 -6.98 -6.28 -0.92
N GLY A 33 -7.53 -5.19 -1.43
CA GLY A 33 -7.03 -4.47 -2.59
C GLY A 33 -6.45 -3.11 -2.17
N ALA A 34 -5.34 -2.70 -2.77
CA ALA A 34 -4.76 -1.37 -2.54
C ALA A 34 -4.26 -0.77 -3.84
N ASP A 35 -4.54 0.51 -4.06
CA ASP A 35 -4.03 1.28 -5.20
C ASP A 35 -3.58 2.67 -4.77
N VAL A 36 -2.57 3.20 -5.45
CA VAL A 36 -1.99 4.52 -5.17
C VAL A 36 -1.71 5.25 -6.47
N GLY A 37 -2.30 6.44 -6.61
CA GLY A 37 -2.13 7.35 -7.74
C GLY A 37 -1.72 8.75 -7.31
N PHE A 38 -1.48 9.61 -8.30
CA PHE A 38 -1.11 11.01 -8.10
C PHE A 38 -2.24 11.93 -8.61
N GLU A 39 -2.51 12.99 -7.85
CA GLU A 39 -3.41 14.09 -8.18
C GLU A 39 -2.59 15.41 -8.23
N GLN A 40 -3.16 16.47 -8.82
CA GLN A 40 -2.55 17.81 -8.88
C GLN A 40 -1.10 17.79 -9.41
N GLU A 41 -0.92 17.25 -10.63
CA GLU A 41 0.40 17.20 -11.30
C GLU A 41 1.51 16.49 -10.50
N GLY A 42 1.14 15.66 -9.52
CA GLY A 42 2.10 14.94 -8.68
C GLY A 42 2.26 15.51 -7.28
N GLU A 43 1.61 16.62 -6.93
CA GLU A 43 1.71 17.22 -5.59
C GLU A 43 0.97 16.44 -4.51
N VAL A 44 -0.10 15.74 -4.87
CA VAL A 44 -0.90 14.94 -3.93
C VAL A 44 -0.84 13.48 -4.32
N THR A 45 -0.50 12.62 -3.37
CA THR A 45 -0.64 11.17 -3.49
C THR A 45 -1.98 10.76 -2.91
N ARG A 46 -2.80 10.09 -3.72
CA ARG A 46 -4.06 9.50 -3.29
C ARG A 46 -3.92 7.98 -3.25
N ALA A 47 -4.26 7.39 -2.11
CA ALA A 47 -4.30 5.96 -1.92
C ALA A 47 -5.72 5.50 -1.61
N ALA A 48 -6.12 4.37 -2.17
CA ALA A 48 -7.35 3.66 -1.82
C ALA A 48 -7.00 2.26 -1.33
N MET A 49 -7.62 1.82 -0.24
CA MET A 49 -7.61 0.44 0.21
C MET A 49 -9.04 -0.06 0.31
N VAL A 50 -9.25 -1.32 -0.05
CA VAL A 50 -10.55 -1.98 -0.09
C VAL A 50 -10.41 -3.36 0.53
N LEU A 51 -11.40 -3.79 1.29
CA LEU A 51 -11.51 -5.12 1.87
C LEU A 51 -12.81 -5.75 1.35
N LEU A 52 -12.68 -6.94 0.76
CA LEU A 52 -13.78 -7.70 0.17
C LEU A 52 -13.92 -9.04 0.86
N THR A 53 -15.14 -9.59 0.93
CA THR A 53 -15.34 -11.00 1.27
C THR A 53 -14.86 -11.92 0.15
N TRP A 54 -14.55 -13.16 0.50
CA TRP A 54 -14.24 -14.20 -0.49
C TRP A 54 -15.05 -15.47 -0.16
N PRO A 55 -15.68 -16.11 -1.16
CA PRO A 55 -15.58 -15.85 -2.61
C PRO A 55 -16.55 -14.82 -3.19
N GLU A 56 -17.48 -14.26 -2.40
CA GLU A 56 -18.58 -13.45 -2.92
C GLU A 56 -18.17 -12.06 -3.41
N LEU A 57 -16.96 -11.57 -3.03
CA LEU A 57 -16.42 -10.26 -3.40
C LEU A 57 -17.29 -9.08 -2.94
N GLU A 58 -18.00 -9.25 -1.83
CA GLU A 58 -18.81 -8.18 -1.24
C GLU A 58 -17.93 -7.18 -0.51
N LEU A 59 -18.23 -5.89 -0.69
CA LEU A 59 -17.47 -4.81 -0.06
C LEU A 59 -17.71 -4.79 1.45
N VAL A 60 -16.64 -5.07 2.21
CA VAL A 60 -16.65 -4.97 3.68
C VAL A 60 -16.31 -3.56 4.11
N GLU A 61 -15.19 -3.03 3.62
CA GLU A 61 -14.73 -1.68 3.96
C GLU A 61 -13.89 -1.11 2.81
N TYR A 62 -13.88 0.21 2.68
CA TYR A 62 -12.87 0.91 1.91
C TYR A 62 -12.47 2.20 2.61
N GLN A 63 -11.26 2.64 2.33
CA GLN A 63 -10.74 3.88 2.85
C GLN A 63 -9.94 4.60 1.75
N VAL A 64 -9.94 5.92 1.80
CA VAL A 64 -9.18 6.76 0.87
C VAL A 64 -8.38 7.79 1.65
N ALA A 65 -7.07 7.82 1.42
CA ALA A 65 -6.18 8.81 2.00
C ALA A 65 -5.63 9.73 0.90
N ARG A 66 -5.49 11.02 1.23
CA ARG A 66 -4.80 12.02 0.42
C ARG A 66 -3.69 12.63 1.25
N VAL A 67 -2.47 12.55 0.77
CA VAL A 67 -1.29 13.08 1.44
C VAL A 67 -0.43 13.86 0.47
N ALA A 68 0.31 14.85 0.95
CA ALA A 68 1.31 15.52 0.13
C ALA A 68 2.34 14.50 -0.38
N THR A 69 2.64 14.55 -1.67
CA THR A 69 3.62 13.65 -2.30
C THR A 69 5.01 13.96 -1.77
N SER A 70 5.54 13.06 -0.94
CA SER A 70 6.91 13.19 -0.42
C SER A 70 7.97 12.68 -1.41
N MET A 71 7.55 11.91 -2.43
CA MET A 71 8.45 11.30 -3.40
C MET A 71 7.77 11.21 -4.78
N PRO A 72 8.32 11.88 -5.82
CA PRO A 72 7.77 11.80 -7.17
C PRO A 72 7.91 10.39 -7.75
N TYR A 73 7.16 10.12 -8.81
CA TYR A 73 7.28 8.85 -9.53
C TYR A 73 8.67 8.70 -10.17
N ILE A 74 9.37 7.62 -9.82
CA ILE A 74 10.66 7.26 -10.41
C ILE A 74 10.57 5.89 -11.10
N PRO A 75 10.75 5.82 -12.43
CA PRO A 75 10.77 4.56 -13.15
C PRO A 75 11.77 3.56 -12.54
N ARG A 76 11.35 2.29 -12.40
CA ARG A 76 12.06 1.18 -11.70
C ARG A 76 12.23 1.31 -10.17
N LEU A 77 11.85 2.43 -9.55
CA LEU A 77 11.82 2.62 -8.09
C LEU A 77 10.40 2.93 -7.57
N SER A 78 9.38 2.60 -8.37
CA SER A 78 7.99 2.96 -8.10
C SER A 78 7.42 2.30 -6.84
N LEU A 79 7.85 1.07 -6.49
CA LEU A 79 7.44 0.42 -5.24
C LEU A 79 7.98 1.17 -4.01
N VAL A 80 9.24 1.63 -4.05
CA VAL A 80 9.82 2.42 -2.94
C VAL A 80 9.19 3.80 -2.87
N SER A 81 8.92 4.43 -4.01
CA SER A 81 8.24 5.73 -4.07
C SER A 81 6.83 5.66 -3.49
N ARG A 82 6.08 4.60 -3.84
CA ARG A 82 4.74 4.35 -3.30
C ARG A 82 4.77 3.99 -1.82
N ASN A 83 5.72 3.17 -1.38
CA ASN A 83 5.87 2.83 0.04
C ASN A 83 6.31 4.02 0.90
N ALA A 84 7.10 4.95 0.36
CA ALA A 84 7.48 6.17 1.08
C ALA A 84 6.25 7.08 1.33
N CYS A 85 5.42 7.30 0.31
CA CYS A 85 4.14 8.02 0.49
C CYS A 85 3.14 7.21 1.33
N ALA A 86 3.14 5.88 1.19
CA ALA A 86 2.21 5.00 1.89
C ALA A 86 2.55 4.89 3.40
N ALA A 87 3.81 4.61 3.76
CA ALA A 87 4.24 4.40 5.14
C ALA A 87 4.31 5.70 5.96
N GLY A 88 4.59 6.85 5.33
CA GLY A 88 4.75 8.12 6.03
C GLY A 88 3.45 8.77 6.51
N GLY A 89 2.32 8.52 5.83
CA GLY A 89 1.05 9.19 6.16
C GLY A 89 -0.21 8.40 5.85
N VAL A 90 -0.22 7.60 4.78
CA VAL A 90 -1.40 6.83 4.35
C VAL A 90 -1.65 5.61 5.25
N GLY A 91 -0.63 4.84 5.61
CA GLY A 91 -0.72 3.71 6.53
C GLY A 91 -1.12 4.15 7.94
N ALA A 92 -0.67 5.33 8.37
CA ALA A 92 -1.13 5.96 9.61
C ALA A 92 -2.57 6.49 9.50
N ALA A 93 -3.01 6.97 8.33
CA ALA A 93 -4.39 7.36 8.07
C ALA A 93 -5.35 6.15 8.09
N PHE A 94 -4.93 5.01 7.53
CA PHE A 94 -5.65 3.74 7.61
C PHE A 94 -5.62 3.12 9.02
N ALA A 95 -4.52 3.23 9.76
CA ALA A 95 -4.43 2.70 11.13
C ALA A 95 -5.23 3.50 12.16
N LYS A 96 -5.46 4.81 11.93
CA LYS A 96 -6.29 5.65 12.81
C LYS A 96 -7.79 5.50 12.57
N THR A 97 -8.18 4.93 11.43
CA THR A 97 -9.56 4.57 11.10
C THR A 97 -9.74 3.07 11.37
N GLY A 98 -9.64 2.70 12.65
CA GLY A 98 -9.98 1.34 13.09
C GLY A 98 -11.46 1.02 12.82
N PRO A 99 -11.82 -0.27 12.70
CA PRO A 99 -13.12 -0.66 12.19
C PRO A 99 -14.21 -0.25 13.17
N ALA A 100 -15.23 0.44 12.68
CA ALA A 100 -16.55 0.41 13.30
C ALA A 100 -17.15 -0.98 13.00
N LEU A 101 -16.63 -2.02 13.66
CA LEU A 101 -17.29 -3.33 13.71
C LEU A 101 -18.63 -3.12 14.43
N ARG A 102 -19.71 -3.08 13.66
CA ARG A 102 -21.07 -3.36 14.11
C ARG A 102 -21.48 -4.71 13.56
#